data_AF-A0AAD9NRM4-F1
#
_entry.id   AF-A0AAD9NRM4-F1
#
_cell.length_a   1.000
_cell.length_b   1.000
_cell.length_c   1.000
_cell.angle_alpha   90.00
_cell.angle_beta   90.00
_cell.angle_gamma   90.00
#
_symmetry.space_group_name_H-M   'P 1'
#
loop_
_entity.id
_entity.type
_entity.pdbx_description
1 polymer ?
#
loop_
_entity_poly.entity_id
_entity_poly.type
_entity_poly.pdbx_seq_one_letter_code
_entity_poly.pdbx_strand_id
1 'polypeptide(L)'
;MSRYQAENVIRNIIRKIAQACASKGQVMSETLVAFMVKAAVLDPSNEFNVDRMLTKNDVKKLVKICVNRLLDTASPSLDTIKLQVYFDMNYTSRADYLAEHRRVLNSRLQPVIREITDCRARTREELESLYRRIVSSILLRSGLGSPTDIAVVREATAALQSVFPQTELGRFMSLSKQDKERQLLELTMIVTGIRLYNKECGKGGEGIDDLPAILNEAVPATTRNMDIKLQQTLDAAYKYTALIQKMISVQMETKSRLSMSRPTRRNLSLPLLKQALINCRQHEAYLNILLNDIIRCAQQVEQLESQLASRLEQLQVTVQSKTAVPTAQVYPQFVHLAHIWCGFQDEMVLLSVLSNILVSLEPFSRSLKTLFPDSVLQPHLQNVEILTDQMRLLKVGFT
;
A
#
# COMPACT_ATOMS: atom_id res chain seq x y z
N MET A 1 -3.19 -26.97 30.87
CA MET A 1 -3.02 -25.50 30.86
C MET A 1 -4.08 -24.94 29.90
N SER A 2 -4.87 -23.94 30.28
CA SER A 2 -5.88 -23.39 29.36
C SER A 2 -5.18 -22.65 28.19
N ARG A 3 -5.79 -22.64 27.00
CA ARG A 3 -5.27 -21.91 25.82
C ARG A 3 -4.90 -20.45 26.16
N TYR A 4 -5.69 -19.84 27.02
CA TYR A 4 -5.50 -18.49 27.56
C TYR A 4 -4.21 -18.33 28.40
N GLN A 5 -3.83 -19.33 29.21
CA GLN A 5 -2.61 -19.29 30.00
C GLN A 5 -1.35 -19.38 29.11
N ALA A 6 -1.39 -20.22 28.07
CA ALA A 6 -0.29 -20.33 27.09
C ALA A 6 -0.11 -19.04 26.28
N GLU A 7 -1.20 -18.41 25.84
CA GLU A 7 -1.16 -17.11 25.16
C GLU A 7 -0.56 -16.00 26.03
N ASN A 8 -0.91 -15.95 27.31
CA ASN A 8 -0.34 -14.97 28.25
C ASN A 8 1.17 -15.18 28.48
N VAL A 9 1.64 -16.43 28.53
CA VAL A 9 3.07 -16.73 28.64
C VAL A 9 3.82 -16.25 27.40
N ILE A 10 3.30 -16.53 26.20
CA ILE A 10 3.91 -16.09 24.93
C ILE A 10 3.96 -14.56 24.84
N ARG A 11 2.86 -13.87 25.19
CA ARG A 11 2.81 -12.41 25.20
C ARG A 11 3.87 -11.80 26.13
N ASN A 12 4.07 -12.39 27.31
CA ASN A 12 5.11 -11.94 28.24
C ASN A 12 6.53 -12.18 27.69
N ILE A 13 6.76 -13.28 26.99
CA ILE A 13 8.04 -13.57 26.32
C ILE A 13 8.32 -12.52 25.23
N ILE A 14 7.34 -12.22 24.39
CA ILE A 14 7.44 -11.21 23.33
C ILE A 14 7.84 -9.84 23.92
N ARG A 15 7.11 -9.38 24.94
CA ARG A 15 7.42 -8.10 25.61
C ARG A 15 8.83 -8.08 26.19
N LYS A 16 9.25 -9.18 26.83
CA LYS A 16 10.59 -9.27 27.41
C LYS A 16 11.69 -9.20 26.36
N ILE A 17 11.52 -9.83 25.20
CA ILE A 17 12.47 -9.76 24.09
C ILE A 17 12.49 -8.35 23.49
N ALA A 18 11.31 -7.74 23.28
CA ALA A 18 11.22 -6.37 22.76
C ALA A 18 11.93 -5.37 23.67
N GLN A 19 11.70 -5.45 24.99
CA GLN A 19 12.38 -4.61 25.99
C GLN A 19 13.90 -4.84 26.00
N ALA A 20 14.35 -6.10 25.90
CA ALA A 20 15.77 -6.41 25.84
C ALA A 20 16.45 -5.85 24.59
N CYS A 21 15.79 -5.87 23.43
CA CYS A 21 16.30 -5.24 22.21
C CYS A 21 16.32 -3.71 22.31
N ALA A 22 15.24 -3.12 22.86
CA ALA A 22 15.12 -1.68 23.05
C ALA A 22 16.21 -1.14 24.00
N SER A 23 16.53 -1.87 25.08
CA SER A 23 17.62 -1.52 25.99
C SER A 23 19.01 -1.49 25.34
N LYS A 24 19.14 -2.10 24.15
CA LYS A 24 20.35 -2.12 23.33
C LYS A 24 20.24 -1.24 22.08
N GLY A 25 19.28 -0.32 22.06
CA GLY A 25 19.13 0.70 21.01
C GLY A 25 18.35 0.26 19.78
N GLN A 26 17.70 -0.92 19.78
CA GLN A 26 16.94 -1.43 18.64
C GLN A 26 15.47 -1.62 19.03
N VAL A 27 14.61 -0.71 18.56
CA VAL A 27 13.15 -0.77 18.78
C VAL A 27 12.51 -1.62 17.71
N MET A 28 11.88 -2.72 18.10
CA MET A 28 11.27 -3.71 17.20
C MET A 28 9.76 -3.82 17.48
N SER A 29 8.96 -4.08 16.45
CA SER A 29 7.52 -4.34 16.62
C SER A 29 7.27 -5.65 17.35
N GLU A 30 6.18 -5.73 18.13
CA GLU A 30 5.78 -6.99 18.79
C GLU A 30 5.55 -8.11 17.77
N THR A 31 5.06 -7.79 16.56
CA THR A 31 4.85 -8.75 15.48
C THR A 31 6.16 -9.37 14.97
N LEU A 32 7.20 -8.55 14.75
CA LEU A 32 8.51 -9.05 14.35
C LEU A 32 9.12 -9.96 15.41
N VAL A 33 8.98 -9.58 16.68
CA VAL A 33 9.43 -10.39 17.81
C VAL A 33 8.65 -11.71 17.90
N ALA A 34 7.33 -11.67 17.72
CA ALA A 34 6.48 -12.87 17.72
C ALA A 34 6.88 -13.83 16.59
N PHE A 35 7.15 -13.30 15.39
CA PHE A 35 7.65 -14.10 14.27
C PHE A 35 9.01 -14.73 14.60
N MET A 36 9.94 -13.97 15.17
CA MET A 36 11.25 -14.48 15.59
C MET A 36 11.15 -15.56 16.66
N VAL A 37 10.23 -15.43 17.62
CA VAL A 37 9.95 -16.46 18.62
C VAL A 37 9.48 -17.74 17.93
N LYS A 38 8.51 -17.64 17.02
CA LYS A 38 8.01 -18.79 16.27
C LYS A 38 9.13 -19.46 15.46
N ALA A 39 9.92 -18.68 14.74
CA ALA A 39 11.06 -19.18 13.95
C ALA A 39 12.12 -19.86 14.83
N ALA A 40 12.42 -19.31 16.00
CA ALA A 40 13.39 -19.91 16.92
C ALA A 40 12.89 -21.23 17.53
N VAL A 41 11.60 -21.34 17.85
CA VAL A 41 11.01 -22.59 18.38
C VAL A 41 10.93 -23.68 17.30
N LEU A 42 10.65 -23.32 16.05
CA LEU A 42 10.51 -24.29 14.94
C LEU A 42 11.84 -24.74 14.33
N ASP A 43 12.95 -24.03 14.60
CA ASP A 43 14.28 -24.39 14.10
C ASP A 43 14.82 -25.63 14.85
N PRO A 44 15.02 -26.78 14.18
CA PRO A 44 15.48 -28.02 14.82
C PRO A 44 16.84 -27.85 15.52
N SER A 45 17.67 -26.93 15.04
CA SER A 45 19.00 -26.65 15.60
C SER A 45 18.94 -26.06 17.02
N ASN A 46 17.78 -25.51 17.40
CA ASN A 46 17.55 -24.96 18.73
C ASN A 46 16.99 -25.98 19.72
N GLU A 47 16.65 -27.20 19.28
CA GLU A 47 16.23 -28.34 20.11
C GLU A 47 15.06 -28.02 21.06
N PHE A 48 14.11 -27.20 20.61
CA PHE A 48 12.86 -27.00 21.34
C PHE A 48 11.89 -28.14 21.03
N ASN A 49 11.25 -28.70 22.06
CA ASN A 49 10.16 -29.65 21.88
C ASN A 49 8.83 -28.88 21.88
N VAL A 50 8.14 -28.90 20.74
CA VAL A 50 6.90 -28.13 20.50
C VAL A 50 5.69 -28.76 21.22
N ASP A 51 5.77 -30.05 21.55
CA ASP A 51 4.69 -30.80 22.20
C ASP A 51 4.73 -30.70 23.73
N ARG A 52 5.79 -30.12 24.31
CA ARG A 52 5.94 -29.92 25.76
C ARG A 52 5.79 -28.46 26.17
N MET A 53 5.39 -28.25 27.42
CA MET A 53 5.37 -26.93 28.04
C MET A 53 6.79 -26.36 28.19
N LEU A 54 6.96 -25.07 27.89
CA LEU A 54 8.23 -24.36 28.06
C LEU A 54 8.60 -24.25 29.54
N THR A 55 9.77 -24.76 29.92
CA THR A 55 10.33 -24.57 31.25
C THR A 55 10.93 -23.17 31.42
N LYS A 56 11.24 -22.75 32.65
CA LYS A 56 11.94 -21.48 32.91
C LYS A 56 13.29 -21.40 32.18
N ASN A 57 13.98 -22.52 32.00
CA ASN A 57 15.24 -22.59 31.27
C ASN A 57 15.01 -22.47 29.75
N ASP A 58 13.97 -23.12 29.23
CA ASP A 58 13.57 -22.98 27.82
C ASP A 58 13.25 -21.51 27.48
N VAL A 59 12.52 -20.82 28.36
CA VAL A 59 12.22 -19.38 28.18
C VAL A 59 13.49 -18.53 28.18
N LYS A 60 14.44 -18.78 29.08
CA LYS A 60 15.73 -18.06 29.10
C LYS A 60 16.53 -18.32 27.82
N LYS A 61 16.58 -19.58 27.36
CA LYS A 61 17.24 -19.99 26.10
C LYS A 61 16.60 -19.26 24.91
N LEU A 62 15.27 -19.29 24.82
CA LEU A 62 14.50 -18.66 23.75
C LEU A 62 14.73 -17.15 23.70
N VAL A 63 14.63 -16.46 24.84
CA VAL A 63 14.89 -15.01 24.92
C VAL A 63 16.31 -14.70 24.43
N LYS A 64 17.32 -15.46 24.85
CA LYS A 64 18.71 -15.25 24.42
C LYS A 64 18.87 -15.44 22.91
N ILE A 65 18.31 -16.51 22.35
CA ILE A 65 18.38 -16.79 20.91
C ILE A 65 17.72 -15.67 20.10
N CYS A 66 16.48 -15.29 20.47
CA CYS A 66 15.75 -14.25 19.75
C CYS A 66 16.44 -12.89 19.85
N VAL A 67 16.90 -12.48 21.04
CA VAL A 67 17.60 -11.20 21.22
C VAL A 67 18.90 -11.18 20.40
N ASN A 68 19.68 -12.26 20.40
CA ASN A 68 20.90 -12.33 19.60
C ASN A 68 20.60 -12.24 18.10
N ARG A 69 19.58 -12.95 17.61
CA ARG A 69 19.18 -12.90 16.20
C ARG A 69 18.63 -11.53 15.80
N LEU A 70 17.84 -10.87 16.64
CA LEU A 70 17.24 -9.55 16.35
C LEU A 70 18.25 -8.40 16.36
N LEU A 71 19.35 -8.56 17.09
CA LEU A 71 20.42 -7.55 17.17
C LEU A 71 21.51 -7.74 16.12
N ASP A 72 21.49 -8.84 15.36
CA ASP A 72 22.43 -9.07 14.27
C ASP A 72 22.00 -8.28 13.02
N THR A 73 22.29 -6.98 13.04
CA THR A 73 21.92 -6.04 11.97
C THR A 73 22.68 -6.28 10.66
N ALA A 74 23.69 -7.15 10.66
CA ALA A 74 24.44 -7.53 9.46
C ALA A 74 23.91 -8.83 8.82
N SER A 75 22.86 -9.44 9.39
CA SER A 75 22.31 -10.71 8.94
C SER A 75 21.31 -10.52 7.78
N PRO A 76 21.62 -11.01 6.56
CA PRO A 76 20.65 -10.99 5.46
C PRO A 76 19.37 -11.77 5.79
N SER A 77 19.49 -12.82 6.61
CA SER A 77 18.34 -13.61 7.05
C SER A 77 17.38 -12.82 7.93
N LEU A 78 17.90 -11.95 8.81
CA LEU A 78 17.08 -11.06 9.62
C LEU A 78 16.37 -10.04 8.73
N ASP A 79 17.07 -9.50 7.73
CA ASP A 79 16.47 -8.55 6.80
C ASP A 79 15.38 -9.20 5.94
N THR A 80 15.53 -10.47 5.55
CA THR A 80 14.45 -11.23 4.90
C THR A 80 13.23 -11.36 5.81
N ILE A 81 13.43 -11.69 7.09
CA ILE A 81 12.32 -11.80 8.05
C ILE A 81 11.63 -10.44 8.24
N LYS A 82 12.40 -9.37 8.38
CA LYS A 82 11.85 -8.00 8.49
C LYS A 82 11.05 -7.62 7.25
N LEU A 83 11.58 -7.93 6.06
CA LEU A 83 10.92 -7.72 4.78
C LEU A 83 9.58 -8.47 4.72
N GLN A 84 9.55 -9.75 5.09
CA GLN A 84 8.34 -10.59 5.10
C GLN A 84 7.29 -10.05 6.08
N VAL A 85 7.70 -9.80 7.34
CA VAL A 85 6.78 -9.27 8.37
C VAL A 85 6.25 -7.90 7.97
N TYR A 86 7.10 -7.04 7.40
CA TYR A 86 6.66 -5.73 6.94
C TYR A 86 5.64 -5.86 5.82
N PHE A 87 5.92 -6.68 4.80
CA PHE A 87 5.00 -6.85 3.68
C PHE A 87 3.66 -7.44 4.13
N ASP A 88 3.68 -8.50 4.94
CA ASP A 88 2.46 -9.13 5.49
C ASP A 88 1.61 -8.17 6.35
N MET A 89 2.24 -7.20 7.01
CA MET A 89 1.53 -6.23 7.85
C MET A 89 0.96 -5.03 7.08
N ASN A 90 1.56 -4.67 5.94
CA ASN A 90 1.27 -3.40 5.26
C ASN A 90 0.66 -3.59 3.87
N TYR A 91 0.84 -4.75 3.24
CA TYR A 91 0.21 -5.09 1.97
C TYR A 91 -1.10 -5.85 2.20
N THR A 92 -2.15 -5.46 1.49
CA THR A 92 -3.45 -6.14 1.49
C THR A 92 -4.06 -6.06 0.10
N SER A 93 -5.19 -6.74 -0.12
CA SER A 93 -5.85 -6.68 -1.42
C SER A 93 -6.35 -5.26 -1.72
N ARG A 94 -6.39 -4.93 -3.01
CA ARG A 94 -6.95 -3.66 -3.49
C ARG A 94 -8.34 -3.38 -2.90
N ALA A 95 -9.21 -4.39 -2.83
CA ALA A 95 -10.57 -4.26 -2.33
C ALA A 95 -10.60 -3.94 -0.83
N ASP A 96 -9.79 -4.65 -0.04
CA ASP A 96 -9.71 -4.45 1.41
C ASP A 96 -9.14 -3.07 1.74
N TYR A 97 -8.11 -2.65 0.99
CA TYR A 97 -7.52 -1.34 1.17
C TYR A 97 -8.53 -0.20 0.91
N LEU A 98 -9.24 -0.25 -0.22
CA LEU A 98 -10.25 0.77 -0.54
C LEU A 98 -11.42 0.76 0.45
N ALA A 99 -11.83 -0.41 0.92
CA ALA A 99 -12.87 -0.54 1.94
C ALA A 99 -12.44 0.14 3.25
N GLU A 100 -11.21 -0.08 3.70
CA GLU A 100 -10.66 0.54 4.90
C GLU A 100 -10.49 2.06 4.72
N HIS A 101 -9.98 2.52 3.58
CA HIS A 101 -9.87 3.94 3.26
C HIS A 101 -11.23 4.65 3.35
N ARG A 102 -12.27 4.07 2.71
CA ARG A 102 -13.64 4.60 2.76
C ARG A 102 -14.21 4.56 4.17
N ARG A 103 -13.92 3.52 4.96
CA ARG A 103 -14.33 3.43 6.38
C ARG A 103 -13.73 4.57 7.20
N VAL A 104 -12.42 4.83 7.04
CA VAL A 104 -11.71 5.91 7.73
C VAL A 104 -12.26 7.28 7.31
N LEU A 105 -12.44 7.53 6.01
CA LEU A 105 -13.03 8.77 5.51
C LEU A 105 -14.43 8.98 6.10
N ASN A 106 -15.30 7.97 6.05
CA ASN A 106 -16.63 8.03 6.63
C ASN A 106 -16.58 8.34 8.13
N SER A 107 -15.69 7.69 8.89
CA SER A 107 -15.51 7.95 10.31
C SER A 107 -15.07 9.39 10.60
N ARG A 108 -14.22 9.98 9.76
CA ARG A 108 -13.77 11.37 9.90
C ARG A 108 -14.87 12.37 9.57
N LEU A 109 -15.76 12.04 8.65
CA LEU A 109 -16.89 12.89 8.26
C LEU A 109 -18.08 12.78 9.23
N GLN A 110 -18.16 11.74 10.05
CA GLN A 110 -19.28 11.52 10.98
C GLN A 110 -19.64 12.72 11.87
N PRO A 111 -18.69 13.47 12.48
CA PRO A 111 -19.03 14.63 13.30
C PRO A 111 -19.84 15.69 12.51
N VAL A 112 -19.39 16.02 11.29
CA VAL A 112 -20.07 16.97 10.41
C VAL A 112 -21.45 16.46 9.98
N ILE A 113 -21.56 15.17 9.67
CA ILE A 113 -22.84 14.55 9.29
C ILE A 113 -23.83 14.55 10.46
N ARG A 114 -23.36 14.27 11.68
CA ARG A 114 -24.19 14.34 12.90
C ARG A 114 -24.72 15.74 13.15
N GLU A 115 -23.85 16.75 13.02
CA GLU A 115 -24.24 18.15 13.15
C GLU A 115 -25.35 18.56 12.16
N ILE A 116 -25.33 18.04 10.93
CA ILE A 116 -26.38 18.29 9.94
C ILE A 116 -27.66 17.53 10.27
N THR A 117 -27.53 16.24 10.59
CA THR A 117 -28.68 15.34 10.77
C THR A 117 -29.46 15.64 12.05
N ASP A 118 -28.78 16.10 13.10
CA ASP A 118 -29.36 16.43 14.40
C ASP A 118 -29.83 17.90 14.47
N CYS A 119 -29.57 18.72 13.43
CA CYS A 119 -29.97 20.14 13.37
C CYS A 119 -31.49 20.34 13.40
N ARG A 120 -31.92 21.36 14.15
CA ARG A 120 -33.32 21.80 14.34
C ARG A 120 -33.48 23.30 14.10
N ALA A 121 -32.96 23.79 12.99
CA ALA A 121 -33.03 25.19 12.62
C ALA A 121 -34.48 25.70 12.52
N ARG A 122 -34.74 26.89 13.07
CA ARG A 122 -36.05 27.56 13.05
C ARG A 122 -35.98 28.98 12.49
N THR A 123 -34.84 29.65 12.69
CA THR A 123 -34.59 31.00 12.17
C THR A 123 -33.97 30.94 10.78
N ARG A 124 -34.04 32.05 10.04
CA ARG A 124 -33.42 32.17 8.73
C ARG A 124 -31.91 31.98 8.82
N GLU A 125 -31.28 32.57 9.81
CA GLU A 125 -29.84 32.50 10.05
C GLU A 125 -29.39 31.06 10.34
N GLU A 126 -30.18 30.30 11.10
CA GLU A 126 -29.91 28.88 11.38
C GLU A 126 -30.08 28.01 10.13
N LEU A 127 -31.08 28.29 9.28
CA LEU A 127 -31.26 27.59 8.01
C LEU A 127 -30.11 27.85 7.03
N GLU A 128 -29.64 29.10 6.95
CA GLU A 128 -28.47 29.47 6.16
C GLU A 128 -27.18 28.81 6.69
N SER A 129 -27.04 28.70 8.01
CA SER A 129 -25.95 27.94 8.66
C SER A 129 -26.01 26.45 8.32
N LEU A 130 -27.19 25.82 8.41
CA LEU A 130 -27.40 24.42 8.04
C LEU A 130 -27.04 24.17 6.57
N TYR A 131 -27.49 25.05 5.67
CA TYR A 131 -27.19 24.93 4.24
C TYR A 131 -25.68 25.01 3.97
N ARG A 132 -24.97 25.93 4.63
CA ARG A 132 -23.49 26.01 4.54
C ARG A 132 -22.82 24.72 5.01
N ARG A 133 -23.29 24.12 6.11
CA ARG A 133 -22.76 22.84 6.60
C ARG A 133 -22.98 21.70 5.60
N ILE A 134 -24.15 21.66 4.94
CA ILE A 134 -24.42 20.69 3.87
C ILE A 134 -23.40 20.86 2.73
N VAL A 135 -23.20 22.09 2.25
CA VAL A 135 -22.20 22.40 1.20
C VAL A 135 -20.79 21.96 1.64
N SER A 136 -20.38 22.29 2.86
CA SER A 136 -19.07 21.85 3.39
C SER A 136 -18.96 20.32 3.45
N SER A 137 -20.02 19.62 3.85
CA SER A 137 -20.01 18.14 3.89
C SER A 137 -19.90 17.52 2.49
N ILE A 138 -20.52 18.13 1.48
CA ILE A 138 -20.43 17.70 0.08
C ILE A 138 -19.01 17.89 -0.43
N LEU A 139 -18.40 19.05 -0.19
CA LEU A 139 -17.02 19.34 -0.61
C LEU A 139 -16.00 18.40 0.05
N LEU A 140 -16.11 18.20 1.37
CA LEU A 140 -15.23 17.31 2.10
C LEU A 140 -15.35 15.84 1.65
N ARG A 141 -16.56 15.42 1.23
CA ARG A 141 -16.80 14.04 0.78
C ARG A 141 -16.43 13.83 -0.68
N SER A 142 -16.67 14.79 -1.56
CA SER A 142 -16.36 14.70 -2.98
C SER A 142 -14.89 14.91 -3.30
N GLY A 143 -14.15 15.62 -2.42
CA GLY A 143 -12.76 15.98 -2.66
C GLY A 143 -12.57 16.99 -3.79
N LEU A 144 -13.64 17.67 -4.24
CA LEU A 144 -13.58 18.69 -5.29
C LEU A 144 -13.27 20.08 -4.70
N GLY A 145 -12.09 20.22 -4.09
CA GLY A 145 -11.61 21.48 -3.53
C GLY A 145 -11.97 21.73 -2.06
N SER A 146 -11.46 22.83 -1.52
CA SER A 146 -11.54 23.14 -0.08
C SER A 146 -12.84 23.84 0.32
N PRO A 147 -13.49 23.47 1.44
CA PRO A 147 -14.62 24.22 2.01
C PRO A 147 -14.23 25.58 2.59
N THR A 148 -12.93 25.92 2.62
CA THR A 148 -12.44 27.25 3.04
C THR A 148 -12.27 28.21 1.86
N ASP A 149 -12.30 27.71 0.63
CA ASP A 149 -12.16 28.52 -0.58
C ASP A 149 -13.54 29.06 -1.00
N ILE A 150 -13.66 30.38 -1.06
CA ILE A 150 -14.91 31.07 -1.36
C ILE A 150 -15.39 30.75 -2.79
N ALA A 151 -14.49 30.63 -3.76
CA ALA A 151 -14.86 30.33 -5.15
C ALA A 151 -15.45 28.92 -5.27
N VAL A 152 -14.76 27.94 -4.66
CA VAL A 152 -15.21 26.55 -4.58
C VAL A 152 -16.55 26.43 -3.87
N VAL A 153 -16.72 27.09 -2.72
CA VAL A 153 -17.97 27.09 -1.96
C VAL A 153 -19.11 27.72 -2.75
N ARG A 154 -18.87 28.82 -3.47
CA ARG A 154 -19.90 29.46 -4.32
C ARG A 154 -20.34 28.55 -5.45
N GLU A 155 -19.42 27.90 -6.14
CA GLU A 155 -19.74 26.96 -7.21
C GLU A 155 -20.54 25.76 -6.69
N ALA A 156 -20.08 25.14 -5.59
CA ALA A 156 -20.80 24.02 -4.97
C ALA A 156 -22.17 24.42 -4.43
N THR A 157 -22.32 25.65 -3.91
CA THR A 157 -23.60 26.20 -3.49
C THR A 157 -24.54 26.36 -4.68
N ALA A 158 -24.07 26.90 -5.81
CA ALA A 158 -24.89 27.06 -7.02
C ALA A 158 -25.33 25.70 -7.58
N ALA A 159 -24.42 24.72 -7.63
CA ALA A 159 -24.74 23.35 -8.04
C ALA A 159 -25.77 22.70 -7.09
N LEU A 160 -25.60 22.84 -5.77
CA LEU A 160 -26.57 22.32 -4.80
C LEU A 160 -27.93 23.01 -4.93
N GLN A 161 -27.98 24.33 -5.10
CA GLN A 161 -29.23 25.09 -5.26
C GLN A 161 -30.03 24.63 -6.49
N SER A 162 -29.36 24.18 -7.55
CA SER A 162 -30.02 23.66 -8.76
C SER A 162 -30.81 22.37 -8.55
N VAL A 163 -30.50 21.60 -7.49
CA VAL A 163 -31.12 20.29 -7.20
C VAL A 163 -31.77 20.21 -5.83
N PHE A 164 -31.37 21.09 -4.92
CA PHE A 164 -31.82 21.16 -3.54
C PHE A 164 -31.84 22.64 -3.09
N PRO A 165 -32.89 23.39 -3.47
CA PRO A 165 -33.04 24.78 -3.06
C PRO A 165 -33.29 24.86 -1.55
N GLN A 166 -33.01 26.03 -0.96
CA GLN A 166 -33.16 26.24 0.50
C GLN A 166 -34.59 25.99 1.01
N THR A 167 -35.60 26.11 0.15
CA THR A 167 -37.01 25.80 0.46
C THR A 167 -37.21 24.32 0.84
N GLU A 168 -36.36 23.41 0.36
CA GLU A 168 -36.43 21.98 0.68
C GLU A 168 -35.83 21.64 2.05
N LEU A 169 -35.18 22.59 2.74
CA LEU A 169 -34.59 22.34 4.07
C LEU A 169 -35.64 21.91 5.10
N GLY A 170 -36.86 22.45 5.03
CA GLY A 170 -37.95 22.06 5.93
C GLY A 170 -38.28 20.57 5.80
N ARG A 171 -38.43 20.09 4.57
CA ARG A 171 -38.67 18.68 4.25
C ARG A 171 -37.47 17.80 4.64
N PHE A 172 -36.25 18.24 4.36
CA PHE A 172 -35.03 17.54 4.78
C PHE A 172 -35.00 17.36 6.30
N MET A 173 -35.32 18.40 7.08
CA MET A 173 -35.29 18.34 8.54
C MET A 173 -36.33 17.39 9.14
N SER A 174 -37.46 17.16 8.46
CA SER A 174 -38.51 16.23 8.88
C SER A 174 -38.18 14.75 8.63
N LEU A 175 -37.14 14.46 7.84
CA LEU A 175 -36.71 13.08 7.58
C LEU A 175 -36.12 12.40 8.83
N SER A 176 -36.14 11.07 8.81
CA SER A 176 -35.40 10.27 9.78
C SER A 176 -33.89 10.52 9.64
N LYS A 177 -33.11 10.23 10.69
CA LYS A 177 -31.64 10.38 10.64
C LYS A 177 -31.02 9.59 9.48
N GLN A 178 -31.48 8.35 9.29
CA GLN A 178 -31.00 7.48 8.23
C GLN A 178 -31.33 8.01 6.84
N ASP A 179 -32.54 8.58 6.65
CA ASP A 179 -32.93 9.15 5.37
C ASP A 179 -32.20 10.46 5.07
N LYS A 180 -31.91 11.28 6.09
CA LYS A 180 -31.04 12.46 5.94
C LYS A 180 -29.65 12.07 5.48
N GLU A 181 -29.04 11.05 6.09
CA GLU A 181 -27.72 10.56 5.67
C GLU A 181 -27.74 10.05 4.24
N ARG A 182 -28.76 9.28 3.85
CA ARG A 182 -28.94 8.81 2.47
C ARG A 182 -29.09 9.98 1.49
N GLN A 183 -29.90 10.97 1.83
CA GLN A 183 -30.11 12.15 0.98
C GLN A 183 -28.82 12.97 0.84
N LEU A 184 -28.02 13.11 1.91
CA LEU A 184 -26.72 13.78 1.82
C LEU A 184 -25.75 13.06 0.88
N LEU A 185 -25.75 11.73 0.87
CA LEU A 185 -24.93 10.95 -0.07
C LEU A 185 -25.39 11.17 -1.51
N GLU A 186 -26.71 11.10 -1.76
CA GLU A 186 -27.28 11.34 -3.09
C GLU A 186 -26.96 12.75 -3.61
N LEU A 187 -27.18 13.78 -2.76
CA LEU A 187 -26.84 15.16 -3.09
C LEU A 187 -25.35 15.33 -3.37
N THR A 188 -24.49 14.65 -2.59
CA THR A 188 -23.05 14.67 -2.86
C THR A 188 -22.73 14.15 -4.25
N MET A 189 -23.29 13.00 -4.65
CA MET A 189 -23.03 12.41 -5.96
C MET A 189 -23.55 13.29 -7.11
N ILE A 190 -24.77 13.83 -6.98
CA ILE A 190 -25.35 14.70 -8.00
C ILE A 190 -24.56 16.00 -8.14
N VAL A 191 -24.25 16.68 -7.03
CA VAL A 191 -23.49 17.94 -7.04
C VAL A 191 -22.07 17.73 -7.58
N THR A 192 -21.42 16.62 -7.23
CA THR A 192 -20.10 16.25 -7.78
C THR A 192 -20.16 16.14 -9.30
N GLY A 193 -21.14 15.40 -9.83
CA GLY A 193 -21.32 15.26 -11.27
C GLY A 193 -21.62 16.57 -11.99
N ILE A 194 -22.46 17.44 -11.40
CA ILE A 194 -22.77 18.76 -11.96
C ILE A 194 -21.50 19.62 -12.07
N ARG A 195 -20.68 19.65 -11.02
CA ARG A 195 -19.44 20.44 -11.02
C ARG A 195 -18.43 19.92 -12.03
N LEU A 196 -18.30 18.59 -12.16
CA LEU A 196 -17.44 17.99 -13.19
C LEU A 196 -17.90 18.35 -14.61
N TYR A 197 -19.21 18.29 -14.87
CA TYR A 197 -19.75 18.70 -16.16
C TYR A 197 -19.59 20.20 -16.42
N ASN A 198 -19.74 21.05 -15.40
CA ASN A 198 -19.51 22.49 -15.53
C ASN A 198 -18.04 22.81 -15.83
N LYS A 199 -17.10 22.05 -15.24
CA LYS A 199 -15.67 22.12 -15.58
C LYS A 199 -15.46 21.83 -17.06
N GLU A 200 -16.03 20.73 -17.57
CA GLU A 200 -15.92 20.35 -18.99
C GLU A 200 -16.49 21.43 -19.93
N CYS A 201 -17.59 22.08 -19.53
CA CYS A 201 -18.19 23.17 -20.31
C CYS A 201 -17.42 24.51 -20.23
N GLY A 202 -16.33 24.60 -19.47
CA GLY A 202 -15.61 25.85 -19.21
C GLY A 202 -16.42 26.88 -18.39
N LYS A 203 -17.43 26.41 -17.64
CA LYS A 203 -18.36 27.26 -16.84
C LYS A 203 -18.15 27.12 -15.33
N GLY A 204 -17.14 26.36 -14.92
CA GLY A 204 -16.84 26.04 -13.53
C GLY A 204 -15.57 25.20 -13.43
N GLY A 205 -15.45 24.42 -12.36
CA GLY A 205 -14.27 23.60 -12.08
C GLY A 205 -13.29 24.23 -11.10
N GLU A 206 -13.73 25.21 -10.32
CA GLU A 206 -12.88 25.87 -9.33
C GLU A 206 -12.41 24.85 -8.28
N GLY A 207 -11.09 24.77 -8.08
CA GLY A 207 -10.47 23.84 -7.14
C GLY A 207 -10.62 22.35 -7.50
N ILE A 208 -10.99 22.00 -8.75
CA ILE A 208 -11.01 20.61 -9.22
C ILE A 208 -9.69 20.26 -9.89
N ASP A 209 -8.85 19.50 -9.19
CA ASP A 209 -7.60 18.96 -9.73
C ASP A 209 -7.84 18.11 -10.99
N ASP A 210 -6.84 18.08 -11.88
CA ASP A 210 -6.85 17.21 -13.04
C ASP A 210 -6.30 15.82 -12.67
N LEU A 211 -7.13 15.03 -11.98
CA LEU A 211 -6.74 13.67 -11.57
C LEU A 211 -6.30 12.78 -12.74
N PRO A 212 -6.97 12.79 -13.92
CA PRO A 212 -6.49 12.10 -15.10
C PRO A 212 -5.05 12.47 -15.48
N ALA A 213 -4.74 13.76 -15.61
CA ALA A 213 -3.40 14.21 -15.95
C ALA A 213 -2.36 13.83 -14.87
N ILE A 214 -2.71 14.02 -13.59
CA ILE A 214 -1.83 13.66 -12.46
C ILE A 214 -1.52 12.16 -12.48
N LEU A 215 -2.51 11.31 -12.73
CA LEU A 215 -2.33 9.86 -12.79
C LEU A 215 -1.51 9.43 -14.01
N ASN A 216 -1.72 10.07 -15.16
CA ASN A 216 -0.94 9.83 -16.38
C ASN A 216 0.54 10.20 -16.25
N GLU A 217 0.90 11.07 -15.30
CA GLU A 217 2.29 11.32 -14.94
C GLU A 217 2.78 10.37 -13.85
N ALA A 218 2.00 10.22 -12.78
CA ALA A 218 2.41 9.50 -11.57
C ALA A 218 2.54 7.99 -11.80
N VAL A 219 1.64 7.38 -12.57
CA VAL A 219 1.68 5.94 -12.84
C VAL A 219 2.95 5.56 -13.61
N PRO A 220 3.28 6.15 -14.78
CA PRO A 220 4.52 5.83 -15.48
C PRO A 220 5.78 6.15 -14.68
N ALA A 221 5.79 7.22 -13.88
CA ALA A 221 6.93 7.54 -13.02
C ALA A 221 7.16 6.46 -11.96
N THR A 222 6.08 5.98 -11.34
CA THR A 222 6.13 4.91 -10.33
C THR A 222 6.55 3.57 -10.95
N THR A 223 6.03 3.23 -12.15
CA THR A 223 6.44 2.03 -12.90
C THR A 223 7.93 2.06 -13.22
N ARG A 224 8.45 3.18 -13.75
CA ARG A 224 9.88 3.31 -14.06
C ARG A 224 10.77 3.14 -12.81
N ASN A 225 10.35 3.72 -11.68
CA ASN A 225 11.07 3.53 -10.42
C ASN A 225 11.05 2.06 -9.97
N MET A 226 9.89 1.39 -10.08
CA MET A 226 9.74 -0.02 -9.78
C MET A 226 10.67 -0.89 -10.65
N ASP A 227 10.70 -0.65 -11.97
CA ASP A 227 11.56 -1.37 -12.90
C ASP A 227 13.04 -1.23 -12.54
N ILE A 228 13.49 -0.02 -12.22
CA ILE A 228 14.88 0.22 -11.79
C ILE A 228 15.20 -0.60 -10.53
N LYS A 229 14.31 -0.61 -9.53
CA LYS A 229 14.51 -1.36 -8.28
C LYS A 229 14.48 -2.87 -8.51
N LEU A 230 13.61 -3.34 -9.39
CA LEU A 230 13.51 -4.75 -9.78
C LEU A 230 14.80 -5.21 -10.49
N GLN A 231 15.28 -4.46 -11.48
CA GLN A 231 16.52 -4.77 -12.19
C GLN A 231 17.73 -4.80 -11.24
N GLN A 232 17.86 -3.82 -10.34
CA GLN A 232 18.92 -3.84 -9.33
C GLN A 232 18.87 -5.09 -8.43
N THR A 233 17.67 -5.53 -8.07
CA THR A 233 17.47 -6.73 -7.24
C THR A 233 17.81 -8.01 -8.02
N LEU A 234 17.40 -8.09 -9.28
CA LEU A 234 17.71 -9.21 -10.19
C LEU A 234 19.21 -9.32 -10.46
N ASP A 235 19.89 -8.20 -10.75
CA ASP A 235 21.34 -8.18 -10.98
C ASP A 235 22.11 -8.73 -9.78
N ALA A 236 21.71 -8.34 -8.56
CA ALA A 236 22.28 -8.88 -7.32
C ALA A 236 22.00 -10.39 -7.20
N ALA A 237 20.75 -10.82 -7.45
CA ALA A 237 20.37 -12.22 -7.42
C ALA A 237 21.18 -13.07 -8.42
N TYR A 238 21.40 -12.58 -9.64
CA TYR A 238 22.18 -13.28 -10.66
C TYR A 238 23.65 -13.39 -10.28
N LYS A 239 24.26 -12.31 -9.77
CA LYS A 239 25.63 -12.32 -9.25
C LYS A 239 25.79 -13.32 -8.11
N TYR A 240 24.89 -13.30 -7.13
CA TYR A 240 24.95 -14.22 -5.99
C TYR A 240 24.73 -15.67 -6.41
N THR A 241 23.79 -15.94 -7.33
CA THR A 241 23.57 -17.29 -7.87
C THR A 241 24.82 -17.83 -8.57
N ALA A 242 25.45 -17.03 -9.45
CA ALA A 242 26.66 -17.44 -10.17
C ALA A 242 27.83 -17.74 -9.22
N LEU A 243 28.01 -16.90 -8.19
CA LEU A 243 29.03 -17.11 -7.16
C LEU A 243 28.77 -18.37 -6.32
N ILE A 244 27.53 -18.61 -5.91
CA ILE A 244 27.15 -19.84 -5.19
C ILE A 244 27.45 -21.07 -6.04
N GLN A 245 27.07 -21.06 -7.32
CA GLN A 245 27.34 -22.17 -8.25
C GLN A 245 28.84 -22.45 -8.37
N LYS A 246 29.66 -21.42 -8.56
CA LYS A 246 31.13 -21.53 -8.58
C LYS A 246 31.71 -22.08 -7.29
N MET A 247 31.23 -21.61 -6.14
CA MET A 247 31.72 -22.07 -4.83
C MET A 247 31.38 -23.54 -4.59
N ILE A 248 30.18 -23.98 -5.00
CA ILE A 248 29.76 -25.37 -4.88
C ILE A 248 30.57 -26.27 -5.82
N SER A 249 30.79 -25.87 -7.08
CA SER A 249 31.60 -26.67 -8.03
C SER A 249 33.03 -26.86 -7.53
N VAL A 250 33.68 -25.79 -7.05
CA VAL A 250 35.03 -25.86 -6.45
C VAL A 250 35.05 -26.78 -5.22
N GLN A 251 34.04 -26.72 -4.35
CA GLN A 251 33.94 -27.62 -3.19
C GLN A 251 33.79 -29.09 -3.58
N MET A 252 33.03 -29.39 -4.66
CA MET A 252 32.89 -30.76 -5.16
C MET A 252 34.19 -31.28 -5.80
N GLU A 253 34.87 -30.45 -6.60
CA GLU A 253 36.16 -30.80 -7.21
C GLU A 253 37.27 -31.02 -6.17
N THR A 254 37.30 -30.19 -5.12
CA THR A 254 38.31 -30.27 -4.05
C THR A 254 38.08 -31.48 -3.12
N LYS A 255 36.82 -31.89 -2.90
CA LYS A 255 36.53 -33.15 -2.16
C LYS A 255 36.96 -34.40 -2.92
N SER A 256 37.08 -34.32 -4.25
CA SER A 256 37.52 -35.41 -5.12
C SER A 256 39.05 -35.54 -5.20
N ARG A 257 39.81 -34.50 -4.83
CA ARG A 257 41.29 -34.50 -4.86
C ARG A 257 41.86 -34.35 -3.45
N LEU A 258 42.47 -35.40 -2.90
CA LEU A 258 43.14 -35.40 -1.60
C LEU A 258 44.30 -34.36 -1.57
N SER A 259 44.05 -33.20 -0.95
CA SER A 259 44.99 -32.07 -0.70
C SER A 259 45.51 -31.39 -1.99
N MET A 260 45.66 -30.08 -2.12
CA MET A 260 46.23 -29.04 -1.26
C MET A 260 45.61 -27.70 -1.71
N SER A 261 45.08 -26.88 -0.81
CA SER A 261 44.70 -25.50 -1.18
C SER A 261 45.33 -24.48 -0.25
N ARG A 262 46.13 -23.59 -0.87
CA ARG A 262 46.69 -22.38 -0.30
C ARG A 262 45.56 -21.51 0.28
N PRO A 263 45.71 -20.97 1.50
CA PRO A 263 44.70 -20.10 2.09
C PRO A 263 45.04 -18.65 1.70
N THR A 264 44.49 -18.09 0.63
CA THR A 264 44.53 -16.63 0.44
C THR A 264 43.64 -16.13 -0.70
N ARG A 265 42.42 -15.74 -0.34
CA ARG A 265 41.67 -14.54 -0.75
C ARG A 265 40.53 -14.46 0.28
N ARG A 266 40.09 -13.27 0.71
CA ARG A 266 39.01 -13.14 1.72
C ARG A 266 37.81 -13.96 1.28
N ASN A 267 37.63 -15.14 1.85
CA ASN A 267 36.65 -16.10 1.35
C ASN A 267 35.25 -15.54 1.60
N LEU A 268 34.46 -15.35 0.53
CA LEU A 268 33.03 -15.12 0.68
C LEU A 268 32.43 -16.24 1.53
N SER A 269 31.60 -15.88 2.49
CA SER A 269 30.85 -16.85 3.28
C SER A 269 29.70 -17.41 2.43
N LEU A 270 29.80 -18.68 2.03
CA LEU A 270 28.74 -19.37 1.30
C LEU A 270 27.39 -19.30 2.03
N PRO A 271 27.32 -19.49 3.37
CA PRO A 271 26.07 -19.28 4.12
C PRO A 271 25.50 -17.87 3.99
N LEU A 272 26.31 -16.82 4.14
CA LEU A 272 25.83 -15.43 4.04
C LEU A 272 25.38 -15.10 2.60
N LEU A 273 26.08 -15.61 1.60
CA LEU A 273 25.72 -15.42 0.20
C LEU A 273 24.39 -16.10 -0.15
N LYS A 274 24.15 -17.31 0.39
CA LYS A 274 22.85 -17.99 0.28
C LYS A 274 21.73 -17.18 0.93
N GLN A 275 21.96 -16.65 2.14
CA GLN A 275 20.98 -15.81 2.82
C GLN A 275 20.69 -14.52 2.04
N ALA A 276 21.72 -13.89 1.47
CA ALA A 276 21.55 -12.71 0.63
C ALA A 276 20.79 -13.00 -0.67
N LEU A 277 21.05 -14.14 -1.31
CA LEU A 277 20.26 -14.58 -2.46
C LEU A 277 18.80 -14.78 -2.09
N ILE A 278 18.50 -15.43 -0.96
CA ILE A 278 17.12 -15.61 -0.47
C ILE A 278 16.45 -14.25 -0.25
N ASN A 279 17.15 -13.28 0.35
CA ASN A 279 16.64 -11.93 0.52
C ASN A 279 16.31 -11.28 -0.84
N CYS A 280 17.23 -11.32 -1.80
CA CYS A 280 16.98 -10.78 -3.14
C CYS A 280 15.76 -11.41 -3.82
N ARG A 281 15.61 -12.75 -3.74
CA ARG A 281 14.46 -13.45 -4.32
C ARG A 281 13.14 -13.13 -3.63
N GLN A 282 13.17 -12.98 -2.30
CA GLN A 282 11.98 -12.53 -1.57
C GLN A 282 11.59 -11.09 -1.94
N HIS A 283 12.59 -10.21 -2.06
CA HIS A 283 12.37 -8.82 -2.48
C HIS A 283 11.82 -8.76 -3.90
N GLU A 284 12.41 -9.47 -4.85
CA GLU A 284 11.92 -9.62 -6.21
C GLU A 284 10.45 -10.07 -6.25
N ALA A 285 10.10 -11.11 -5.48
CA ALA A 285 8.72 -11.60 -5.42
C ALA A 285 7.73 -10.50 -4.98
N TYR A 286 8.08 -9.72 -3.94
CA TYR A 286 7.23 -8.61 -3.48
C TYR A 286 7.20 -7.44 -4.45
N LEU A 287 8.33 -7.08 -5.09
CA LEU A 287 8.36 -6.05 -6.12
C LEU A 287 7.46 -6.43 -7.31
N ASN A 288 7.46 -7.70 -7.73
CA ASN A 288 6.58 -8.17 -8.80
C ASN A 288 5.08 -8.10 -8.43
N ILE A 289 4.73 -8.39 -7.17
CA ILE A 289 3.34 -8.20 -6.69
C ILE A 289 2.94 -6.73 -6.82
N LEU A 290 3.77 -5.81 -6.32
CA LEU A 290 3.50 -4.38 -6.41
C LEU A 290 3.45 -3.88 -7.87
N LEU A 291 4.34 -4.39 -8.74
CA LEU A 291 4.37 -4.04 -10.15
C LEU A 291 3.07 -4.44 -10.85
N ASN A 292 2.54 -5.64 -10.58
CA ASN A 292 1.27 -6.09 -11.13
C ASN A 292 0.12 -5.18 -10.69
N ASP A 293 0.11 -4.71 -9.44
CA ASP A 293 -0.89 -3.75 -8.96
C ASP A 293 -0.75 -2.37 -9.60
N ILE A 294 0.48 -1.90 -9.86
CA ILE A 294 0.74 -0.65 -10.59
C ILE A 294 0.28 -0.76 -12.05
N ILE A 295 0.54 -1.89 -12.72
CA ILE A 295 0.04 -2.14 -14.08
C ILE A 295 -1.49 -2.15 -14.10
N ARG A 296 -2.12 -2.76 -13.09
CA ARG A 296 -3.58 -2.74 -12.94
C ARG A 296 -4.11 -1.32 -12.70
N CYS A 297 -3.40 -0.50 -11.93
CA CYS A 297 -3.71 0.92 -11.76
C CYS A 297 -3.71 1.63 -13.13
N ALA A 298 -2.67 1.42 -13.95
CA ALA A 298 -2.59 1.99 -15.31
C ALA A 298 -3.80 1.62 -16.17
N GLN A 299 -4.13 0.32 -16.23
CA GLN A 299 -5.28 -0.19 -16.99
C GLN A 299 -6.60 0.41 -16.51
N GLN A 300 -6.76 0.58 -15.20
CA GLN A 300 -7.98 1.14 -14.63
C GLN A 300 -8.11 2.64 -14.92
N VAL A 301 -6.99 3.39 -14.90
CA VAL A 301 -6.95 4.81 -15.31
C VAL A 301 -7.38 4.96 -16.76
N GLU A 302 -6.78 4.20 -17.69
CA GLU A 302 -7.16 4.22 -19.11
C GLU A 302 -8.66 3.92 -19.32
N GLN A 303 -9.18 2.93 -18.58
CA GLN A 303 -10.60 2.59 -18.64
C GLN A 303 -11.48 3.74 -18.11
N LEU A 304 -11.11 4.36 -17.00
CA LEU A 304 -11.85 5.47 -16.40
C LEU A 304 -11.84 6.71 -17.30
N GLU A 305 -10.73 7.00 -17.99
CA GLU A 305 -10.66 8.11 -18.95
C GLU A 305 -11.59 7.90 -20.14
N SER A 306 -11.58 6.70 -20.72
CA SER A 306 -12.50 6.34 -21.80
C SER A 306 -13.96 6.46 -21.37
N GLN A 307 -14.29 6.00 -20.16
CA GLN A 307 -15.63 6.15 -19.59
C GLN A 307 -15.98 7.61 -19.34
N LEU A 308 -15.06 8.40 -18.79
CA LEU A 308 -15.28 9.82 -18.50
C LEU A 308 -15.62 10.58 -19.79
N ALA A 309 -14.78 10.43 -20.82
CA ALA A 309 -14.97 11.08 -22.11
C ALA A 309 -16.33 10.71 -22.76
N SER A 310 -16.64 9.42 -22.82
CA SER A 310 -17.91 8.94 -23.39
C SER A 310 -19.13 9.48 -22.63
N ARG A 311 -19.04 9.60 -21.30
CA ARG A 311 -20.14 10.07 -20.46
C ARG A 311 -20.33 11.57 -20.54
N LEU A 312 -19.25 12.34 -20.60
CA LEU A 312 -19.32 13.78 -20.82
C LEU A 312 -19.95 14.10 -22.17
N GLU A 313 -19.58 13.38 -23.23
CA GLU A 313 -20.17 13.53 -24.56
C GLU A 313 -21.69 13.22 -24.55
N GLN A 314 -22.09 12.10 -23.95
CA GLN A 314 -23.51 11.73 -23.83
C GLN A 314 -24.33 12.76 -23.03
N LEU A 315 -23.74 13.28 -21.96
CA LEU A 315 -24.37 14.29 -21.13
C LEU A 315 -24.50 15.61 -21.90
N GLN A 316 -23.48 15.99 -22.65
CA GLN A 316 -23.52 17.14 -23.54
C GLN A 316 -24.65 17.02 -24.57
N VAL A 317 -24.78 15.89 -25.27
CA VAL A 317 -25.90 15.66 -26.21
C VAL A 317 -27.26 15.76 -25.52
N THR A 318 -27.36 15.25 -24.29
CA THR A 318 -28.60 15.25 -23.51
C THR A 318 -29.04 16.67 -23.11
N VAL A 319 -28.09 17.57 -22.85
CA VAL A 319 -28.33 18.92 -22.31
C VAL A 319 -28.30 20.01 -23.38
N GLN A 320 -27.46 19.91 -24.41
CA GLN A 320 -27.11 21.00 -25.34
C GLN A 320 -28.28 21.48 -26.24
N SER A 321 -29.37 20.72 -26.34
CA SER A 321 -30.51 21.03 -27.23
C SER A 321 -31.85 21.22 -26.52
N LYS A 322 -31.88 21.16 -25.17
CA LYS A 322 -33.13 21.16 -24.40
C LYS A 322 -33.17 22.34 -23.43
N THR A 323 -34.25 23.12 -23.48
CA THR A 323 -34.52 24.21 -22.53
C THR A 323 -34.76 23.68 -21.11
N ALA A 324 -35.25 22.45 -20.98
CA ALA A 324 -35.38 21.73 -19.72
C ALA A 324 -35.20 20.22 -19.94
N VAL A 325 -34.40 19.58 -19.09
CA VAL A 325 -34.21 18.12 -19.10
C VAL A 325 -34.86 17.53 -17.85
N PRO A 326 -35.67 16.46 -17.96
CA PRO A 326 -36.24 15.80 -16.79
C PRO A 326 -35.15 15.35 -15.81
N THR A 327 -35.35 15.62 -14.52
CA THR A 327 -34.40 15.25 -13.45
C THR A 327 -34.13 13.75 -13.41
N ALA A 328 -35.17 12.93 -13.64
CA ALA A 328 -35.07 11.48 -13.75
C ALA A 328 -34.14 10.99 -14.88
N GLN A 329 -33.90 11.81 -15.91
CA GLN A 329 -32.99 11.50 -17.01
C GLN A 329 -31.56 11.96 -16.71
N VAL A 330 -31.40 13.15 -16.11
CA VAL A 330 -30.08 13.79 -15.98
C VAL A 330 -29.35 13.44 -14.68
N TYR A 331 -30.06 13.25 -13.56
CA TYR A 331 -29.42 12.93 -12.27
C TYR A 331 -28.63 11.61 -12.30
N PRO A 332 -29.14 10.51 -12.89
CA PRO A 332 -28.35 9.29 -13.01
C PRO A 332 -27.02 9.48 -13.76
N GLN A 333 -26.99 10.37 -14.76
CA GLN A 333 -25.77 10.67 -15.52
C GLN A 333 -24.74 11.43 -14.66
N PHE A 334 -25.17 12.43 -13.88
CA PHE A 334 -24.29 13.13 -12.94
C PHE A 334 -23.75 12.20 -11.85
N VAL A 335 -24.60 11.33 -11.30
CA VAL A 335 -24.16 10.32 -10.32
C VAL A 335 -23.12 9.39 -10.93
N HIS A 336 -23.30 8.99 -12.18
CA HIS A 336 -22.34 8.14 -12.89
C HIS A 336 -20.99 8.84 -13.12
N LEU A 337 -20.98 10.13 -13.51
CA LEU A 337 -19.76 10.93 -13.60
C LEU A 337 -19.03 11.01 -12.25
N ALA A 338 -19.76 11.23 -11.17
CA ALA A 338 -19.20 11.25 -9.84
C ALA A 338 -18.61 9.88 -9.43
N HIS A 339 -19.22 8.76 -9.84
CA HIS A 339 -18.63 7.44 -9.62
C HIS A 339 -17.33 7.22 -10.40
N ILE A 340 -17.26 7.66 -11.66
CA ILE A 340 -16.02 7.60 -12.45
C ILE A 340 -14.94 8.43 -11.76
N TRP A 341 -15.27 9.62 -11.27
CA TRP A 341 -14.35 10.47 -10.54
C TRP A 341 -13.84 9.84 -9.23
N CYS A 342 -14.73 9.22 -8.46
CA CYS A 342 -14.34 8.42 -7.30
C CYS A 342 -13.37 7.29 -7.69
N GLY A 343 -13.52 6.72 -8.89
CA GLY A 343 -12.58 5.74 -9.44
C GLY A 343 -11.16 6.31 -9.58
N PHE A 344 -11.00 7.51 -10.13
CA PHE A 344 -9.69 8.17 -10.20
C PHE A 344 -9.12 8.46 -8.80
N GLN A 345 -9.97 8.89 -7.86
CA GLN A 345 -9.54 9.09 -6.48
C GLN A 345 -9.07 7.79 -5.82
N ASP A 346 -9.77 6.68 -6.05
CA ASP A 346 -9.36 5.36 -5.57
C ASP A 346 -7.98 4.96 -6.12
N GLU A 347 -7.72 5.21 -7.41
CA GLU A 347 -6.39 4.97 -8.02
C GLU A 347 -5.29 5.82 -7.40
N MET A 348 -5.54 7.12 -7.18
CA MET A 348 -4.58 8.02 -6.54
C MET A 348 -4.15 7.51 -5.16
N VAL A 349 -5.12 7.09 -4.34
CA VAL A 349 -4.84 6.60 -2.99
C VAL A 349 -4.08 5.26 -3.04
N LEU A 350 -4.44 4.37 -3.96
CA LEU A 350 -3.74 3.08 -4.12
C LEU A 350 -2.30 3.27 -4.59
N LEU A 351 -2.08 4.09 -5.61
CA LEU A 351 -0.74 4.37 -6.12
C LEU A 351 0.16 4.96 -5.03
N SER A 352 -0.38 5.87 -4.20
CA SER A 352 0.32 6.43 -3.05
C SER A 352 0.76 5.36 -2.06
N VAL A 353 -0.11 4.39 -1.73
CA VAL A 353 0.24 3.30 -0.82
C VAL A 353 1.24 2.32 -1.42
N LEU A 354 1.08 1.95 -2.69
CA LEU A 354 2.05 1.09 -3.38
C LEU A 354 3.44 1.74 -3.40
N SER A 355 3.50 3.05 -3.66
CA SER A 355 4.75 3.83 -3.59
C SER A 355 5.35 3.86 -2.17
N ASN A 356 4.52 4.06 -1.15
CA ASN A 356 4.97 4.05 0.25
C ASN A 356 5.52 2.68 0.68
N ILE A 357 4.86 1.60 0.27
CA ILE A 357 5.35 0.23 0.52
C ILE A 357 6.69 0.05 -0.20
N LEU A 358 6.79 0.38 -1.50
CA LEU A 358 8.03 0.28 -2.26
C LEU A 358 9.21 0.97 -1.56
N VAL A 359 9.02 2.22 -1.14
CA VAL A 359 10.05 2.99 -0.40
C VAL A 359 10.43 2.29 0.91
N SER A 360 9.45 1.73 1.61
CA SER A 360 9.66 1.06 2.89
C SER A 360 10.30 -0.32 2.78
N LEU A 361 10.28 -0.97 1.60
CA LEU A 361 11.00 -2.22 1.36
C LEU A 361 12.51 -1.99 1.14
N GLU A 362 12.91 -0.81 0.64
CA GLU A 362 14.31 -0.51 0.27
C GLU A 362 15.33 -0.79 1.40
N PRO A 363 15.09 -0.40 2.67
CA PRO A 363 16.06 -0.61 3.75
C PRO A 363 16.45 -2.08 3.95
N PHE A 364 15.54 -3.03 3.67
CA PHE A 364 15.78 -4.47 3.87
C PHE A 364 16.68 -5.11 2.81
N SER A 365 17.02 -4.38 1.74
CA SER A 365 17.97 -4.79 0.72
C SER A 365 19.29 -4.01 0.78
N ARG A 366 19.31 -2.86 1.46
CA ARG A 366 20.48 -1.96 1.51
C ARG A 366 21.66 -2.54 2.30
N SER A 367 21.38 -3.33 3.34
CA SER A 367 22.42 -4.04 4.12
C SER A 367 23.28 -4.94 3.24
N LEU A 368 22.69 -5.55 2.19
CA LEU A 368 23.39 -6.42 1.25
C LEU A 368 24.48 -5.67 0.47
N LYS A 369 24.21 -4.42 0.07
CA LYS A 369 25.21 -3.58 -0.62
C LYS A 369 26.40 -3.24 0.28
N THR A 370 26.17 -3.21 1.60
CA THR A 370 27.23 -3.00 2.60
C THR A 370 28.01 -4.28 2.88
N LEU A 371 27.33 -5.43 2.94
CA LEU A 371 27.94 -6.73 3.19
C LEU A 371 28.71 -7.25 1.96
N PHE A 372 28.21 -6.98 0.76
CA PHE A 372 28.75 -7.43 -0.51
C PHE A 372 28.90 -6.26 -1.51
N PRO A 373 29.77 -5.28 -1.23
CA PRO A 373 30.05 -4.20 -2.17
C PRO A 373 30.73 -4.76 -3.43
N ASP A 374 30.62 -4.05 -4.55
CA ASP A 374 31.22 -4.50 -5.82
C ASP A 374 32.72 -4.76 -5.69
N SER A 375 33.45 -4.02 -4.85
CA SER A 375 34.88 -4.26 -4.57
C SER A 375 35.17 -5.65 -3.97
N VAL A 376 34.21 -6.23 -3.24
CA VAL A 376 34.31 -7.59 -2.68
C VAL A 376 33.87 -8.64 -3.70
N LEU A 377 32.84 -8.34 -4.50
CA LEU A 377 32.27 -9.28 -5.47
C LEU A 377 33.12 -9.43 -6.74
N GLN A 378 33.63 -8.31 -7.30
CA GLN A 378 34.33 -8.26 -8.58
C GLN A 378 35.51 -9.25 -8.69
N PRO A 379 36.41 -9.36 -7.69
CA PRO A 379 37.53 -10.31 -7.76
C PRO A 379 37.08 -11.78 -7.85
N HIS A 380 35.89 -12.10 -7.35
CA HIS A 380 35.32 -13.45 -7.34
C HIS A 380 34.48 -13.74 -8.60
N LEU A 381 33.96 -12.69 -9.22
CA LEU A 381 33.21 -12.72 -10.49
C LEU A 381 34.11 -12.75 -11.73
N GLN A 382 35.42 -12.52 -11.59
CA GLN A 382 36.38 -12.71 -12.68
C GLN A 382 36.25 -14.13 -13.26
N ASN A 383 36.07 -14.21 -14.58
CA ASN A 383 35.86 -15.44 -15.35
C ASN A 383 34.62 -16.25 -14.91
N VAL A 384 33.59 -15.58 -14.38
CA VAL A 384 32.29 -16.19 -14.06
C VAL A 384 31.25 -15.67 -15.03
N GLU A 385 30.61 -16.58 -15.74
CA GLU A 385 29.46 -16.26 -16.57
C GLU A 385 28.25 -15.97 -15.68
N ILE A 386 27.76 -14.73 -15.72
CA ILE A 386 26.56 -14.32 -14.97
C ILE A 386 25.36 -14.52 -15.91
N LEU A 387 24.53 -15.50 -15.59
CA LEU A 387 23.33 -15.83 -16.35
C LEU A 387 22.09 -15.19 -15.72
N THR A 388 21.11 -14.84 -16.55
CA THR A 388 19.73 -14.59 -16.09
C THR A 388 19.03 -15.91 -15.80
N ASP A 389 17.87 -15.88 -15.13
CA ASP A 389 17.12 -17.10 -14.86
C ASP A 389 16.61 -17.77 -16.13
N GLN A 390 16.16 -16.98 -17.12
CA GLN A 390 15.77 -17.48 -18.43
C GLN A 390 16.94 -18.20 -19.12
N MET A 391 18.14 -17.61 -19.09
CA MET A 391 19.33 -18.26 -19.64
C MET A 391 19.68 -19.55 -18.90
N ARG A 392 19.50 -19.61 -17.58
CA ARG A 392 19.71 -20.84 -16.79
C ARG A 392 18.72 -21.93 -17.20
N LEU A 393 17.44 -21.60 -17.35
CA LEU A 393 16.41 -22.55 -17.79
C LEU A 393 16.73 -23.15 -19.16
N LEU A 394 17.14 -22.30 -20.11
CA LEU A 394 17.56 -22.74 -21.44
C LEU A 394 18.78 -23.68 -21.41
N LYS A 395 19.76 -23.43 -20.52
CA LYS A 395 20.93 -24.31 -20.36
C LYS A 395 20.60 -25.67 -19.74
N VAL A 396 19.53 -25.76 -18.94
CA VAL A 396 19.11 -27.00 -18.27
C VAL A 396 18.12 -27.81 -19.13
N GLY A 397 17.69 -27.27 -20.28
CA GLY A 397 16.82 -27.99 -21.22
C GLY A 397 15.34 -27.97 -20.85
N PHE A 398 14.91 -27.03 -20.00
CA PHE A 398 13.49 -26.78 -19.75
C PHE A 398 13.00 -25.71 -20.75
N THR A 399 12.40 -26.17 -21.86
CA THR A 399 11.57 -25.36 -22.77
C THR A 399 10.11 -25.47 -22.40
#